data_AF-A0A935G5D6-F1
#
_entry.id   AF-A0A935G5D6-F1
#
_cell.length_a   1.000
_cell.length_b   1.000
_cell.length_c   1.000
_cell.angle_alpha   90.00
_cell.angle_beta   90.00
_cell.angle_gamma   90.00
#
_symmetry.space_group_name_H-M   'P 1'
#
loop_
_entity.id
_entity.type
_entity.pdbx_description
1 polymer ?
#
loop_
_entity_poly.entity_id
_entity_poly.type
_entity_poly.pdbx_seq_one_letter_code
_entity_poly.pdbx_strand_id
1 'polypeptide(L)'
;MASTVNFTGAVDRDLLKRAKVMAAKTDTSVNALFNAELRYLVETFETAETSGNQNFKVLLDFSFGRLSGSEAMRTLGIDSDEDLFLLMAQAHLPMPRLADDVTQSMVDQLKALPTV
;
A
#
# COMPACT_ATOMS: atom_id res chain seq x y z
N MET A 1 1.41 -28.22 15.25
CA MET A 1 2.28 -28.56 14.10
C MET A 1 2.55 -27.26 13.36
N ALA A 2 3.81 -26.88 13.13
CA ALA A 2 4.13 -25.69 12.36
C ALA A 2 3.82 -25.99 10.88
N SER A 3 2.63 -25.62 10.42
CA SER A 3 2.19 -25.78 9.03
C SER A 3 2.81 -24.70 8.14
N THR A 4 4.13 -24.53 8.21
CA THR A 4 4.86 -23.58 7.38
C THR A 4 5.12 -24.21 6.02
N VAL A 5 4.67 -23.55 4.95
CA VAL A 5 4.93 -23.92 3.56
C VAL A 5 5.98 -23.00 2.95
N ASN A 6 6.81 -23.53 2.06
CA ASN A 6 7.78 -22.71 1.33
C ASN A 6 7.09 -21.97 0.19
N PHE A 7 7.31 -20.66 0.11
CA PHE A 7 6.81 -19.79 -0.96
C PHE A 7 8.00 -19.24 -1.77
N THR A 8 7.88 -19.24 -3.09
CA THR A 8 8.85 -18.61 -4.00
C THR A 8 8.17 -17.46 -4.74
N GLY A 9 8.71 -16.25 -4.58
CA GLY A 9 8.24 -15.05 -5.26
C GLY A 9 9.40 -14.20 -5.75
N ALA A 10 9.12 -13.31 -6.70
CA ALA A 10 10.07 -12.29 -7.15
C ALA A 10 9.86 -11.00 -6.36
N VAL A 11 10.95 -10.41 -5.87
CA VAL A 11 10.94 -9.13 -5.16
C VAL A 11 12.07 -8.27 -5.72
N ASP A 12 11.86 -6.95 -5.76
CA ASP A 12 12.90 -6.01 -6.14
C ASP A 12 14.19 -6.20 -5.31
N ARG A 13 15.34 -6.15 -5.99
CA ARG A 13 16.65 -6.45 -5.39
C ARG A 13 17.00 -5.42 -4.31
N ASP A 14 16.75 -4.15 -4.56
CA ASP A 14 17.09 -3.07 -3.64
C ASP A 14 16.15 -3.03 -2.44
N LEU A 15 14.87 -3.37 -2.65
CA LEU A 15 13.92 -3.61 -1.58
C LEU A 15 14.38 -4.76 -0.67
N LEU A 16 14.77 -5.91 -1.25
CA LEU A 16 15.24 -7.05 -0.46
C LEU A 16 16.52 -6.72 0.32
N LYS A 17 17.45 -5.96 -0.29
CA LYS A 17 18.66 -5.49 0.39
C LYS A 17 18.33 -4.62 1.60
N ARG A 18 17.42 -3.65 1.44
CA ARG A 18 16.97 -2.78 2.54
C ARG A 18 16.24 -3.55 3.63
N ALA A 19 15.36 -4.49 3.25
CA ALA A 19 14.65 -5.35 4.20
C ALA A 19 15.61 -6.21 5.04
N LYS A 20 16.70 -6.74 4.44
CA LYS A 20 17.74 -7.48 5.18
C LYS A 20 18.47 -6.61 6.20
N VAL A 21 18.81 -5.37 5.83
CA VAL A 21 19.44 -4.43 6.76
C VAL A 21 18.49 -4.11 7.92
N MET A 22 17.20 -3.91 7.63
CA MET A 22 16.21 -3.67 8.68
C MET A 22 16.11 -4.88 9.61
N ALA A 23 15.95 -6.08 9.04
CA ALA A 23 15.84 -7.32 9.80
C ALA A 23 17.02 -7.53 10.76
N ALA A 24 18.25 -7.27 10.29
CA ALA A 24 19.45 -7.36 11.12
C ALA A 24 19.49 -6.32 12.25
N LYS A 25 18.99 -5.10 12.02
CA LYS A 25 18.94 -4.04 13.04
C LYS A 25 17.91 -4.30 14.15
N THR A 26 16.84 -5.03 13.84
CA THR A 26 15.74 -5.32 14.76
C THR A 26 15.74 -6.76 15.27
N ASP A 27 16.86 -7.48 15.10
CA ASP A 27 17.03 -8.88 15.50
C ASP A 27 15.89 -9.81 15.03
N THR A 28 15.50 -9.67 13.76
CA THR A 28 14.43 -10.45 13.13
C THR A 28 14.86 -10.99 11.77
N SER A 29 13.99 -11.71 11.08
CA SER A 29 14.23 -12.23 9.74
C SER A 29 13.32 -11.58 8.70
N VAL A 30 13.77 -11.54 7.43
CA VAL A 30 12.92 -11.09 6.31
C VAL A 30 11.65 -11.92 6.21
N ASN A 31 11.73 -13.23 6.50
CA ASN A 31 10.57 -14.11 6.52
C ASN A 31 9.58 -13.74 7.65
N ALA A 32 10.08 -13.36 8.83
CA ALA A 32 9.22 -12.91 9.93
C ALA A 32 8.52 -11.60 9.60
N LEU A 33 9.23 -10.63 9.01
CA LEU A 33 8.64 -9.38 8.53
C LEU A 33 7.55 -9.66 7.47
N PHE A 34 7.85 -10.49 6.48
CA PHE A 34 6.90 -10.84 5.43
C PHE A 34 5.65 -11.55 5.97
N ASN A 35 5.82 -12.51 6.89
CA ASN A 35 4.68 -13.19 7.51
C ASN A 35 3.82 -12.26 8.37
N ALA A 36 4.43 -11.28 9.05
CA ALA A 36 3.68 -10.30 9.84
C ALA A 36 2.82 -9.40 8.94
N GLU A 37 3.39 -8.88 7.84
CA GLU A 37 2.66 -8.06 6.88
C GLU A 37 1.55 -8.85 6.17
N LEU A 38 1.84 -10.07 5.71
CA LEU A 38 0.82 -10.93 5.08
C LEU A 38 -0.32 -11.26 6.04
N ARG A 39 0.02 -11.58 7.29
CA ARG A 39 -0.98 -11.86 8.33
C ARG A 39 -1.87 -10.66 8.56
N TYR A 40 -1.27 -9.49 8.75
CA TYR A 40 -2.01 -8.25 8.95
C TYR A 40 -2.96 -7.97 7.77
N LEU A 41 -2.48 -8.11 6.53
CA LEU A 41 -3.28 -7.91 5.33
C LEU A 41 -4.50 -8.84 5.29
N VAL A 42 -4.29 -10.15 5.54
CA VAL A 42 -5.36 -11.16 5.50
C VAL A 42 -6.35 -10.95 6.64
N GLU A 43 -5.88 -10.82 7.88
CA GLU A 43 -6.75 -10.67 9.05
C GLU A 43 -7.59 -9.38 8.97
N THR A 44 -7.00 -8.28 8.46
CA THR A 44 -7.74 -7.02 8.26
C THR A 44 -8.79 -7.16 7.17
N PHE A 45 -8.47 -7.84 6.06
CA PHE A 45 -9.43 -8.11 4.99
C PHE A 45 -10.60 -8.98 5.47
N GLU A 46 -10.32 -10.09 6.15
CA GLU A 46 -11.34 -11.00 6.67
C GLU A 46 -12.24 -10.31 7.71
N THR A 47 -11.66 -9.46 8.56
CA THR A 47 -12.42 -8.65 9.53
C THR A 47 -13.33 -7.64 8.83
N ALA A 48 -12.83 -6.99 7.77
CA ALA A 48 -13.62 -6.05 6.97
C ALA A 48 -14.77 -6.76 6.23
N GLU A 49 -14.55 -7.95 5.67
CA GLU A 49 -15.60 -8.74 5.04
C GLU A 49 -16.67 -9.19 6.05
N THR A 50 -16.24 -9.66 7.23
CA THR A 50 -17.17 -10.13 8.27
C THR A 50 -18.03 -9.00 8.83
N SER A 51 -17.47 -7.79 8.93
CA SER A 51 -18.19 -6.59 9.36
C SER A 51 -19.05 -5.96 8.25
N GLY A 52 -18.99 -6.48 7.02
CA GLY A 52 -19.67 -5.89 5.85
C GLY A 52 -19.09 -4.54 5.43
N ASN A 53 -17.91 -4.18 5.92
CA ASN A 53 -17.28 -2.90 5.67
C ASN A 53 -16.52 -2.94 4.33
N GLN A 54 -17.15 -2.41 3.28
CA GLN A 54 -16.53 -2.34 1.96
C GLN A 54 -15.40 -1.31 1.85
N ASN A 55 -15.19 -0.47 2.86
CA ASN A 55 -14.19 0.59 2.81
C ASN A 55 -12.78 0.02 2.64
N PHE A 56 -12.46 -1.08 3.32
CA PHE A 56 -11.14 -1.71 3.19
C PHE A 56 -10.89 -2.23 1.77
N LYS A 57 -11.92 -2.79 1.12
CA LYS A 57 -11.83 -3.23 -0.27
C LYS A 57 -11.57 -2.07 -1.22
N VAL A 58 -12.26 -0.95 -1.03
CA VAL A 58 -12.06 0.27 -1.84
C VAL A 58 -10.65 0.82 -1.67
N LEU A 59 -10.14 0.91 -0.43
CA LEU A 59 -8.77 1.33 -0.15
C LEU A 59 -7.75 0.36 -0.76
N LEU A 60 -8.01 -0.95 -0.73
CA LEU A 60 -7.15 -1.96 -1.34
C LEU A 60 -7.11 -1.84 -2.87
N ASP A 61 -8.26 -1.67 -3.52
CA ASP A 61 -8.33 -1.47 -4.98
C ASP A 61 -7.66 -0.15 -5.41
N PHE A 62 -7.78 0.90 -4.59
CA PHE A 62 -7.01 2.14 -4.75
C PHE A 62 -5.50 1.90 -4.61
N SER A 63 -5.04 1.15 -3.60
CA SER A 63 -3.62 0.84 -3.38
C SER A 63 -2.98 0.11 -4.56
N PHE A 64 -3.76 -0.74 -5.24
CA PHE A 64 -3.33 -1.45 -6.45
C PHE A 64 -3.45 -0.62 -7.73
N GLY A 65 -3.92 0.63 -7.64
CA GLY A 65 -4.12 1.51 -8.79
C GLY A 65 -5.26 1.07 -9.71
N ARG A 66 -6.17 0.19 -9.24
CA ARG A 66 -7.36 -0.22 -9.99
C ARG A 66 -8.47 0.83 -9.95
N LEU A 67 -8.40 1.69 -8.95
CA LEU A 67 -9.38 2.72 -8.68
C LEU A 67 -8.64 4.06 -8.55
N SER A 68 -9.21 5.13 -9.10
CA SER A 68 -8.63 6.47 -8.97
C SER A 68 -8.92 7.08 -7.59
N GLY A 69 -8.11 8.05 -7.15
CA GLY A 69 -8.32 8.71 -5.85
C GLY A 69 -9.70 9.37 -5.75
N SER A 70 -10.18 10.00 -6.82
CA SER A 70 -11.50 10.64 -6.87
C SER A 70 -12.65 9.63 -6.79
N GLU A 71 -12.50 8.44 -7.37
CA GLU A 71 -13.47 7.35 -7.23
C GLU A 71 -13.44 6.74 -5.82
N ALA A 72 -12.25 6.64 -5.21
CA ALA A 72 -12.09 6.11 -3.86
C ALA A 72 -12.78 7.04 -2.87
N MET A 73 -12.50 8.34 -2.96
CA MET A 73 -13.11 9.37 -2.14
C MET A 73 -14.64 9.36 -2.24
N ARG A 74 -15.17 9.32 -3.47
CA ARG A 74 -16.62 9.25 -3.70
C ARG A 74 -17.26 8.00 -3.09
N THR A 75 -16.61 6.85 -3.21
CA THR A 75 -17.14 5.57 -2.70
C THR A 75 -17.08 5.50 -1.18
N LEU A 76 -16.05 6.11 -0.58
CA LEU A 76 -15.85 6.19 0.87
C LEU A 76 -16.67 7.31 1.52
N GLY A 77 -17.24 8.23 0.72
CA GLY A 77 -17.99 9.39 1.23
C GLY A 77 -17.10 10.42 1.92
N ILE A 78 -15.87 10.58 1.45
CA ILE A 78 -14.89 11.56 1.95
C ILE A 78 -14.59 12.59 0.87
N ASP A 79 -14.20 13.79 1.30
CA ASP A 79 -14.10 14.96 0.42
C ASP A 79 -12.66 15.49 0.30
N SER A 80 -11.73 14.88 1.05
CA SER A 80 -10.33 15.33 1.17
C SER A 80 -9.35 14.21 0.86
N ASP A 81 -8.34 14.53 0.04
CA ASP A 81 -7.20 13.65 -0.20
C ASP A 81 -6.41 13.36 1.09
N GLU A 82 -6.44 14.27 2.07
CA GLU A 82 -5.83 14.06 3.38
C GLU A 82 -6.55 12.95 4.17
N ASP A 83 -7.88 12.92 4.13
CA ASP A 83 -8.67 11.86 4.77
C ASP A 83 -8.40 10.51 4.11
N LEU A 84 -8.31 10.49 2.77
CA LEU A 84 -7.92 9.29 2.04
C LEU A 84 -6.53 8.80 2.45
N PHE A 85 -5.56 9.72 2.58
CA PHE A 85 -4.22 9.40 3.05
C PHE A 85 -4.20 8.84 4.48
N LEU A 86 -4.96 9.44 5.41
CA LEU A 86 -5.06 8.96 6.79
C LEU A 86 -5.69 7.57 6.87
N LEU A 87 -6.74 7.31 6.07
CA LEU A 87 -7.36 5.99 5.96
C LEU A 87 -6.38 4.95 5.41
N MET A 88 -5.60 5.30 4.40
CA MET A 88 -4.56 4.44 3.84
C MET A 88 -3.47 4.12 4.86
N ALA A 89 -3.00 5.14 5.60
CA ALA A 89 -2.00 4.98 6.65
C ALA A 89 -2.50 4.09 7.80
N GLN A 90 -3.75 4.30 8.24
CA GLN A 90 -4.37 3.48 9.27
C GLN A 90 -4.56 2.03 8.83
N ALA A 91 -4.86 1.80 7.55
CA ALA A 91 -5.00 0.48 6.96
C ALA A 91 -3.66 -0.19 6.61
N HIS A 92 -2.52 0.48 6.88
CA HIS A 92 -1.17 0.06 6.47
C HIS A 92 -1.06 -0.25 4.97
N LEU A 93 -1.85 0.43 4.14
CA LEU A 93 -1.83 0.24 2.70
C LEU A 93 -0.87 1.23 2.05
N PRO A 94 -0.04 0.79 1.10
CA PRO A 94 0.83 1.69 0.36
C PRO A 94 -0.01 2.60 -0.54
N MET A 95 0.38 3.87 -0.64
CA MET A 95 -0.18 4.75 -1.66
C MET A 95 0.14 4.21 -3.06
N PRO A 96 -0.84 4.24 -4.00
CA PRO A 96 -0.59 3.81 -5.36
C PRO A 96 0.55 4.62 -5.95
N ARG A 97 1.50 3.91 -6.57
CA ARG A 97 2.59 4.56 -7.29
C ARG A 97 2.18 4.75 -8.74
N LEU A 98 2.31 5.98 -9.21
CA LEU A 98 2.28 6.26 -10.64
C LEU A 98 3.57 5.74 -11.28
N ALA A 99 3.49 5.37 -12.55
CA ALA A 99 4.68 5.06 -13.32
C ALA A 99 5.60 6.30 -13.39
N ASP A 100 6.91 6.06 -13.48
CA ASP A 100 7.93 7.13 -13.39
C ASP A 100 7.77 8.16 -14.53
N ASP A 101 7.35 7.71 -15.71
CA ASP A 101 7.09 8.55 -16.88
C ASP A 101 5.91 9.50 -16.68
N VAL A 102 4.80 8.99 -16.10
CA VAL A 102 3.63 9.79 -15.72
C VAL A 102 4.01 10.81 -14.66
N THR A 103 4.78 10.38 -13.65
CA THR A 103 5.26 11.26 -12.59
C THR A 103 6.14 12.37 -13.14
N GLN A 104 7.05 12.05 -14.07
CA GLN A 104 7.92 13.04 -14.71
C GLN A 104 7.10 14.04 -15.55
N SER A 105 6.09 13.58 -16.29
CA SER A 105 5.20 14.46 -17.06
C SER A 105 4.45 15.45 -16.16
N MET A 106 3.96 15.01 -14.99
CA MET A 106 3.31 15.88 -14.02
C MET A 106 4.29 16.93 -13.44
N VAL A 107 5.53 16.54 -13.17
CA VAL A 107 6.58 17.47 -12.72
C VAL A 107 6.87 18.53 -13.78
N ASP A 108 6.95 18.14 -15.05
CA ASP A 108 7.22 19.07 -16.15
C ASP A 108 6.05 20.05 -16.35
N GLN A 109 4.81 19.58 -16.21
CA GLN A 109 3.62 20.44 -16.22
C GLN A 109 3.62 21.45 -15.06
N LEU A 110 3.98 21.02 -13.84
CA LEU A 110 4.10 21.92 -12.67
C LEU A 110 5.18 22.98 -12.88
N LYS A 111 6.33 22.61 -13.44
CA LYS A 111 7.41 23.57 -13.77
C LYS A 111 7.02 24.56 -14.86
N ALA A 112 6.07 24.19 -15.73
CA ALA A 112 5.56 25.06 -16.78
C ALA A 112 4.46 26.01 -16.30
N LEU A 113 3.97 25.87 -15.06
CA LEU A 113 3.02 26.82 -14.50
C LEU A 113 3.70 28.17 -14.28
N PRO A 114 3.06 29.30 -14.68
CA PRO A 114 3.61 30.61 -14.41
C PRO A 114 3.66 30.84 -12.89
N THR A 115 4.83 31.17 -12.38
CA THR A 115 4.99 31.66 -11.01
C THR A 115 4.22 32.96 -10.86
N VAL A 116 3.24 32.98 -9.94
CA VAL A 116 2.54 34.20 -9.52
C VAL A 116 3.45 35.05 -8.63
#